data_AF-A0A2A6E5A5-F1
#
_entry.id   AF-A0A2A6E5A5-F1
#
_cell.length_a   1.000
_cell.length_b   1.000
_cell.length_c   1.000
_cell.angle_alpha   90.00
_cell.angle_beta   90.00
_cell.angle_gamma   90.00
#
_symmetry.space_group_name_H-M   'P 1'
#
loop_
_entity.id
_entity.type
_entity.pdbx_description
1 polymer ?
#
loop_
_entity_poly.entity_id
_entity_poly.type
_entity_poly.pdbx_seq_one_letter_code
_entity_poly.pdbx_strand_id
1 'polypeptide(L)'
;MRQADDIDSFKLLDTEGNVGSFDELVKAGTMGDNITPHHMPSAKYLEINTDIKYKDGVAMNMEQPSPGKGGRHRKTSTYNNNMTKAEQQSYWNLSPREALAHDINDAIKIYKEQGL
;
A
#
# COMPACT_ATOMS: atom_id res chain seq x y z
N MET A 1 8.44 17.61 14.24
CA MET A 1 8.15 18.24 12.94
C MET A 1 9.44 18.16 12.14
N ARG A 2 9.48 17.45 11.01
CA ARG A 2 10.61 17.60 10.08
C ARG A 2 10.32 18.80 9.19
N GLN A 3 11.25 19.76 9.16
CA GLN A 3 11.19 20.99 8.37
C GLN A 3 11.44 20.69 6.90
N ALA A 4 11.08 21.65 6.05
CA ALA A 4 10.98 21.56 4.60
C ALA A 4 12.33 21.58 3.84
N ASP A 5 13.48 21.40 4.52
CA ASP A 5 14.81 21.58 3.93
C ASP A 5 15.62 20.27 3.78
N ASP A 6 15.04 19.10 4.09
CA ASP A 6 15.66 17.79 3.85
C ASP A 6 15.15 17.16 2.53
N ILE A 7 15.78 17.51 1.40
CA ILE A 7 15.86 16.61 0.23
C ILE A 7 16.82 15.43 0.53
N ASP A 8 17.35 15.36 1.76
CA ASP A 8 18.30 14.37 2.25
C ASP A 8 17.65 12.97 2.42
N SER A 9 17.62 12.24 1.29
CA SER A 9 17.35 10.81 1.09
C SER A 9 16.18 10.21 1.90
N PHE A 10 14.99 10.20 1.30
CA PHE A 10 14.06 9.13 1.62
C PHE A 10 14.76 7.80 1.32
N LYS A 11 14.70 6.85 2.26
CA LYS A 11 15.26 5.51 2.13
C LYS A 11 14.15 4.49 2.35
N LEU A 12 14.25 3.37 1.65
CA LEU A 12 13.43 2.21 1.93
C LEU A 12 13.82 1.64 3.29
N LEU A 13 12.81 1.18 4.04
CA LEU A 13 13.04 0.31 5.19
C LEU A 13 13.41 -1.09 4.70
N ASP A 14 14.07 -1.88 5.55
CA ASP A 14 14.71 -3.16 5.16
C ASP A 14 13.80 -4.12 4.39
N THR A 15 12.52 -4.21 4.76
CA THR A 15 11.54 -5.12 4.15
C THR A 15 10.49 -4.41 3.30
N GLU A 16 10.65 -3.11 3.05
CA GLU A 16 9.75 -2.35 2.20
C GLU A 16 9.90 -2.77 0.73
N GLY A 17 8.78 -2.92 0.04
CA GLY A 17 8.74 -3.43 -1.33
C GLY A 17 8.70 -4.96 -1.44
N ASN A 18 8.86 -5.70 -0.35
CA ASN A 18 8.65 -7.16 -0.35
C ASN A 18 7.20 -7.47 -0.76
N VAL A 19 7.04 -8.46 -1.64
CA VAL A 19 5.74 -8.91 -2.17
C VAL A 19 5.46 -10.34 -1.72
N GLY A 20 4.23 -10.61 -1.34
CA GLY A 20 3.76 -11.93 -0.92
C GLY A 20 2.26 -11.92 -0.69
N SER A 21 1.70 -13.01 -0.16
CA SER A 21 0.35 -12.93 0.42
C SER A 21 0.38 -12.07 1.69
N PHE A 22 -0.75 -11.47 2.04
CA PHE A 22 -0.87 -10.65 3.23
C PHE A 22 -0.43 -11.40 4.51
N ASP A 23 -0.85 -12.66 4.68
CA ASP A 23 -0.51 -13.46 5.85
C ASP A 23 0.97 -13.83 5.92
N GLU A 24 1.61 -14.13 4.79
CA GLU A 24 3.05 -14.38 4.73
C GLU A 24 3.84 -13.14 5.17
N LEU A 25 3.46 -11.96 4.67
CA LEU A 25 4.15 -10.71 5.02
C LEU A 25 3.91 -10.32 6.48
N VAL A 26 2.70 -10.50 7.01
CA VAL A 26 2.41 -10.28 8.44
C VAL A 26 3.21 -11.22 9.33
N LYS A 27 3.32 -12.50 8.97
CA LYS A 27 4.09 -13.50 9.74
C LYS A 27 5.59 -13.26 9.70
N ALA A 28 6.11 -12.75 8.59
CA ALA A 28 7.51 -12.40 8.44
C ALA A 28 7.88 -11.06 9.11
N GLY A 29 6.89 -10.18 9.35
CA GLY A 29 7.08 -8.87 9.96
C GLY A 29 7.40 -8.90 11.45
N THR A 30 7.89 -7.78 11.97
CA THR A 30 8.22 -7.61 13.40
C THR A 30 7.46 -6.41 13.96
N MET A 31 6.88 -6.56 15.15
CA MET A 31 6.20 -5.42 15.79
C MET A 31 7.16 -4.22 15.95
N GLY A 32 6.74 -3.06 15.43
CA GLY A 32 7.51 -1.81 15.52
C GLY A 32 8.49 -1.57 14.38
N ASP A 33 8.53 -2.45 13.37
CA ASP A 33 9.33 -2.26 12.15
C ASP A 33 8.85 -1.11 11.24
N ASN A 34 7.69 -0.51 11.55
CA ASN A 34 7.03 0.53 10.77
C ASN A 34 6.70 0.09 9.35
N ILE A 35 6.40 -1.20 9.15
CA ILE A 35 5.97 -1.78 7.88
C ILE A 35 4.55 -2.31 8.02
N THR A 36 3.74 -2.06 6.98
CA THR A 36 2.43 -2.69 6.83
C THR A 36 2.29 -3.22 5.41
N PRO A 37 1.84 -4.46 5.21
CA PRO A 37 1.47 -4.97 3.90
C PRO A 37 0.23 -4.24 3.36
N HIS A 38 0.33 -3.65 2.16
CA HIS A 38 -0.80 -3.09 1.41
C HIS A 38 -1.30 -4.11 0.39
N HIS A 39 -2.59 -4.47 0.42
CA HIS A 39 -3.20 -5.30 -0.63
C HIS A 39 -3.18 -4.61 -1.99
N MET A 40 -2.79 -5.36 -3.04
CA MET A 40 -2.77 -4.90 -4.43
C MET A 40 -3.22 -6.06 -5.35
N PRO A 41 -4.49 -6.12 -5.82
CA PRO A 41 -5.56 -5.14 -5.61
C PRO A 41 -5.98 -4.96 -4.15
N SER A 42 -6.47 -3.79 -3.78
CA SER A 42 -6.93 -3.47 -2.42
C SER A 42 -7.88 -4.53 -1.81
N ALA A 43 -7.84 -4.66 -0.48
CA ALA A 43 -8.64 -5.64 0.25
C ALA A 43 -10.14 -5.58 -0.09
N LYS A 44 -10.69 -4.38 -0.27
CA LYS A 44 -12.10 -4.20 -0.60
C LYS A 44 -12.41 -4.64 -2.03
N TYR A 45 -11.48 -4.45 -2.97
CA TYR A 45 -11.62 -5.00 -4.32
C TYR A 45 -11.71 -6.53 -4.28
N LEU A 46 -10.80 -7.18 -3.53
CA LEU A 46 -10.79 -8.63 -3.39
C LEU A 46 -12.11 -9.15 -2.80
N GLU A 47 -12.63 -8.48 -1.75
CA GLU A 47 -13.90 -8.82 -1.11
C GLU A 47 -15.09 -8.76 -2.07
N ILE A 48 -15.12 -7.79 -2.98
CA ILE A 48 -16.25 -7.56 -3.89
C ILE A 48 -16.17 -8.45 -5.14
N ASN A 49 -14.97 -8.62 -5.70
CA ASN A 49 -14.79 -9.12 -7.05
C ASN A 49 -14.19 -10.53 -7.15
N THR A 50 -13.80 -11.14 -6.03
CA THR A 50 -13.08 -12.42 -6.04
C THR A 50 -13.47 -13.33 -4.87
N ASP A 51 -13.14 -14.61 -4.98
CA ASP A 51 -13.23 -15.58 -3.87
C ASP A 51 -11.92 -15.66 -3.06
N ILE A 52 -10.95 -14.77 -3.33
CA ILE A 52 -9.66 -14.75 -2.62
C ILE A 52 -9.88 -14.24 -1.20
N LYS A 53 -9.48 -15.04 -0.22
CA LYS A 53 -9.57 -14.64 1.19
C LYS A 53 -8.60 -13.50 1.45
N TYR A 54 -8.98 -12.57 2.32
CA TYR A 54 -8.15 -11.42 2.73
C TYR A 54 -6.68 -11.79 3.04
N LYS A 55 -6.48 -12.90 3.77
CA LYS A 55 -5.17 -13.39 4.17
C LYS A 55 -4.30 -13.92 3.01
N ASP A 56 -4.94 -14.37 1.94
CA ASP A 56 -4.31 -15.00 0.77
C ASP A 56 -4.13 -14.00 -0.38
N GLY A 57 -4.65 -12.77 -0.24
CA GLY A 57 -4.52 -11.69 -1.22
C GLY A 57 -3.08 -11.20 -1.36
N VAL A 58 -2.68 -10.87 -2.59
CA VAL A 58 -1.35 -10.30 -2.89
C VAL A 58 -1.22 -8.93 -2.23
N ALA A 59 -0.10 -8.70 -1.58
CA ALA A 59 0.24 -7.46 -0.92
C ALA A 59 1.71 -7.11 -1.11
N MET A 60 2.03 -5.82 -0.89
CA MET A 60 3.40 -5.31 -0.85
C MET A 60 3.63 -4.55 0.45
N ASN A 61 4.76 -4.80 1.11
CA ASN A 61 5.16 -4.06 2.29
C ASN A 61 5.40 -2.57 1.96
N MET A 62 4.78 -1.68 2.73
CA MET A 62 4.97 -0.24 2.60
C MET A 62 5.19 0.40 3.97
N GLU A 63 5.96 1.48 4.01
CA GLU A 63 6.21 2.23 5.25
C GLU A 63 4.90 2.72 5.89
N GLN A 64 4.73 2.39 7.17
CA GLN A 64 3.67 2.89 8.02
C GLN A 64 4.17 3.07 9.48
N PRO A 65 4.56 4.28 9.88
CA PRO A 65 4.97 4.55 11.26
C PRO A 65 3.86 4.24 12.26
N SER A 66 4.19 3.50 13.33
CA SER A 66 3.28 3.14 14.42
C SER A 66 4.00 2.98 15.78
N PRO A 67 3.60 3.73 16.84
CA PRO A 67 2.60 4.81 16.82
C PRO A 67 3.09 5.99 15.97
N GLY A 68 2.20 6.62 15.21
CA GLY A 68 2.59 7.74 14.34
C GLY A 68 1.58 8.12 13.27
N LYS A 69 1.97 9.11 12.45
CA LYS A 69 1.25 9.60 11.28
C LYS A 69 2.17 9.53 10.05
N GLY A 70 1.60 9.62 8.86
CA GLY A 70 2.35 9.57 7.60
C GLY A 70 2.65 8.14 7.15
N GLY A 71 3.77 7.95 6.45
CA GLY A 71 4.12 6.69 5.79
C GLY A 71 3.52 6.54 4.40
N ARG A 72 4.23 5.85 3.52
CA ARG A 72 3.83 5.60 2.12
C ARG A 72 2.55 4.76 2.03
N HIS A 73 2.33 3.82 2.95
CA HIS A 73 1.09 3.03 2.99
C HIS A 73 -0.17 3.91 3.07
N ARG A 74 -0.12 4.98 3.87
CA ARG A 74 -1.28 5.88 4.06
C ARG A 74 -1.49 6.84 2.88
N LYS A 75 -0.56 6.90 1.94
CA LYS A 75 -0.62 7.74 0.74
C LYS A 75 -1.24 7.03 -0.46
N THR A 76 -1.38 5.71 -0.44
CA THR A 76 -2.03 5.00 -1.54
C THR A 76 -3.48 5.47 -1.66
N SER A 77 -3.93 5.70 -2.89
CA SER A 77 -5.27 6.11 -3.25
C SER A 77 -6.34 5.16 -2.71
N THR A 78 -6.05 3.86 -2.63
CA THR A 78 -6.95 2.83 -2.09
C THR A 78 -6.87 2.67 -0.56
N TYR A 79 -6.07 3.48 0.14
CA TYR A 79 -6.07 3.55 1.60
C TYR A 79 -7.28 4.35 2.12
N ASN A 80 -8.12 3.71 2.94
CA ASN A 80 -9.30 4.30 3.59
C ASN A 80 -10.16 5.14 2.62
N ASN A 81 -10.22 6.45 2.85
CA ASN A 81 -11.04 7.39 2.09
C ASN A 81 -10.19 8.38 1.27
N ASN A 82 -8.98 7.96 0.85
CA ASN A 82 -8.15 8.77 -0.04
C ASN A 82 -8.82 8.95 -1.42
N MET A 83 -9.63 7.98 -1.85
CA MET A 83 -10.58 8.13 -2.95
C MET A 83 -11.96 8.59 -2.45
N THR A 84 -12.62 9.43 -3.25
CA THR A 84 -14.06 9.69 -3.15
C THR A 84 -14.87 8.42 -3.41
N LYS A 85 -16.14 8.41 -3.00
CA LYS A 85 -17.05 7.26 -3.26
C LYS A 85 -17.19 6.92 -4.75
N ALA A 86 -17.19 7.93 -5.62
CA ALA A 86 -17.30 7.74 -7.06
C ALA A 86 -16.04 7.11 -7.66
N GLU A 87 -14.86 7.52 -7.16
CA GLU A 87 -13.58 6.92 -7.56
C GLU A 87 -13.46 5.48 -7.04
N GLN A 88 -13.86 5.23 -5.79
CA GLN A 88 -13.91 3.87 -5.23
C GLN A 88 -14.78 2.94 -6.10
N GLN A 89 -15.99 3.37 -6.47
CA GLN A 89 -16.87 2.59 -7.32
C GLN A 89 -16.27 2.35 -8.71
N SER A 90 -15.64 3.37 -9.29
CA SER A 90 -14.96 3.24 -10.59
C SER A 90 -13.82 2.22 -10.51
N TYR A 91 -13.02 2.27 -9.45
CA TYR A 91 -11.93 1.34 -9.20
C TYR A 91 -12.43 -0.10 -8.97
N TRP A 92 -13.52 -0.30 -8.22
CA TRP A 92 -14.09 -1.63 -8.00
C TRP A 92 -14.69 -2.26 -9.27
N ASN A 93 -15.01 -1.47 -10.28
CA ASN A 93 -15.51 -1.96 -11.57
C ASN A 93 -14.39 -2.33 -12.57
N LEU A 94 -13.11 -2.09 -12.21
CA LEU A 94 -11.97 -2.46 -13.05
C LEU A 94 -11.83 -3.98 -13.17
N SER A 95 -11.23 -4.45 -14.27
CA SER A 95 -10.79 -5.85 -14.35
C SER A 95 -9.66 -6.12 -13.35
N PRO A 96 -9.41 -7.39 -12.94
CA PRO A 96 -8.37 -7.70 -11.97
C PRO A 96 -6.97 -7.20 -12.37
N ARG A 97 -6.65 -7.25 -13.67
CA ARG A 97 -5.39 -6.73 -14.22
C ARG A 97 -5.29 -5.21 -14.05
N GLU A 98 -6.38 -4.49 -14.31
CA GLU A 98 -6.41 -3.03 -14.22
C GLU A 98 -6.37 -2.54 -12.77
N ALA A 99 -7.07 -3.20 -11.86
CA ALA A 99 -7.00 -2.89 -10.43
C ALA A 99 -5.59 -3.13 -9.87
N LEU A 100 -4.94 -4.24 -10.26
CA LEU A 100 -3.55 -4.51 -9.89
C LEU A 100 -2.61 -3.43 -10.45
N ALA A 101 -2.76 -3.09 -11.73
CA ALA A 101 -1.94 -2.05 -12.36
C ALA A 101 -2.15 -0.67 -11.71
N HIS A 102 -3.39 -0.34 -11.31
CA HIS A 102 -3.70 0.89 -10.58
C HIS A 102 -2.87 0.96 -9.28
N ASP A 103 -2.97 -0.06 -8.43
CA ASP A 103 -2.31 -0.04 -7.12
C ASP A 103 -0.77 -0.05 -7.23
N ILE A 104 -0.22 -0.79 -8.20
CA ILE A 104 1.23 -0.78 -8.48
C ILE A 104 1.69 0.60 -8.96
N ASN A 105 0.98 1.21 -9.91
CA ASN A 105 1.36 2.52 -10.45
C ASN A 105 1.24 3.63 -9.39
N ASP A 106 0.26 3.51 -8.51
CA ASP A 106 0.07 4.43 -7.39
C ASP A 106 1.23 4.33 -6.39
N ALA A 107 1.66 3.11 -6.06
CA ALA A 107 2.87 2.91 -5.26
C ALA A 107 4.12 3.49 -5.96
N ILE A 108 4.34 3.17 -7.25
CA ILE A 108 5.45 3.71 -8.05
C ILE A 108 5.47 5.24 -8.00
N LYS A 109 4.31 5.89 -8.15
CA LYS A 109 4.19 7.35 -8.07
C LYS A 109 4.66 7.86 -6.70
N ILE A 110 4.21 7.25 -5.61
CA ILE A 110 4.58 7.62 -4.24
C ILE A 110 6.10 7.49 -4.01
N TYR A 111 6.73 6.42 -4.49
CA TYR A 111 8.19 6.25 -4.38
C TYR A 111 8.94 7.31 -5.21
N LYS A 112 8.54 7.55 -6.46
CA LYS A 112 9.16 8.57 -7.32
C LYS A 112 9.06 9.99 -6.76
N GLU A 113 7.93 10.35 -6.13
CA GLU A 113 7.76 11.64 -5.45
C GLU A 113 8.75 11.84 -4.30
N GLN A 114 9.33 10.76 -3.79
CA GLN A 114 10.34 10.74 -2.73
C GLN A 114 11.76 10.48 -3.26
N GLY A 115 11.97 10.44 -4.57
CA GLY A 115 13.28 10.16 -5.17
C GLY A 115 13.79 8.74 -4.94
N LEU A 116 12.88 7.78 -4.74
CA LEU A 116 13.14 6.35 -4.58
C LEU A 116 12.93 5.58 -5.90
#